data_AF-X0X5N6-F1
#
_entry.id   AF-X0X5N6-F1
#
_cell.length_a   1.000
_cell.length_b   1.000
_cell.length_c   1.000
_cell.angle_alpha   90.00
_cell.angle_beta   90.00
_cell.angle_gamma   90.00
#
_symmetry.space_group_name_H-M   'P 1'
#
loop_
_entity.id
_entity.type
_entity.pdbx_description
1 polymer ?
#
loop_
_entity_poly.entity_id
_entity_poly.type
_entity_poly.pdbx_seq_one_letter_code
_entity_poly.pdbx_strand_id
1 'polypeptide(L)'
;QPVYGIILFTSAAMIGLSPTFSMFTLTDDVKLMADMGLATIMLTGLLLAAFTASGVIWREIEEKTVLTVVTKPVNSFEFVTGKFIGILLALAAAMYLLLLVLLLMVRIGAPETAAFELDLPVTIGLLGSLVLSMIIGGCANFFFNKNFASTSVGAAIPIITISFLVLCFFDKEFNIQEFGVGIDWNLAKAGILVCFAVFILGALATALSTRVGTVMNIVLCFAVFMLGLLSDYMFGQLAQVNVLARI
;
A
#
# COMPACT_ATOMS: atom_id res chain seq x y z
N GLN A 1 5.61 -4.64 13.36
CA GLN A 1 6.92 -5.25 13.05
C GLN A 1 7.79 -4.24 12.29
N PRO A 2 9.12 -4.21 12.46
CA PRO A 2 9.97 -3.23 11.79
C PRO A 2 9.94 -3.35 10.26
N VAL A 3 9.85 -4.58 9.75
CA VAL A 3 9.78 -4.87 8.30
C VAL A 3 8.60 -4.16 7.62
N TYR A 4 7.43 -4.11 8.28
CA TYR A 4 6.25 -3.42 7.76
C TYR A 4 6.53 -1.93 7.52
N GLY A 5 7.18 -1.25 8.47
CA GLY A 5 7.52 0.16 8.33
C GLY A 5 8.51 0.40 7.19
N ILE A 6 9.55 -0.43 7.09
CA ILE A 6 10.57 -0.31 6.04
C ILE A 6 9.95 -0.47 4.65
N ILE A 7 9.11 -1.49 4.44
CA ILE A 7 8.45 -1.73 3.16
C ILE A 7 7.55 -0.54 2.81
N LEU A 8 6.75 -0.05 3.75
CA LEU A 8 5.81 1.06 3.51
C LEU A 8 6.55 2.34 3.11
N PHE A 9 7.57 2.75 3.86
CA PHE A 9 8.34 3.96 3.55
C PHE A 9 9.11 3.83 2.22
N THR A 10 9.68 2.67 1.94
CA THR A 10 10.37 2.43 0.65
C THR A 10 9.38 2.49 -0.51
N SER A 11 8.19 1.94 -0.34
CA SER A 11 7.12 1.95 -1.36
C SER A 11 6.60 3.37 -1.61
N ALA A 12 6.38 4.14 -0.54
CA ALA A 12 6.00 5.55 -0.65
C ALA A 12 7.08 6.38 -1.37
N ALA A 13 8.36 6.10 -1.11
CA ALA A 13 9.46 6.74 -1.82
C ALA A 13 9.51 6.34 -3.30
N MET A 14 9.30 5.07 -3.65
CA MET A 14 9.21 4.64 -5.06
C MET A 14 8.06 5.32 -5.80
N ILE A 15 6.87 5.40 -5.19
CA ILE A 15 5.72 6.12 -5.77
C ILE A 15 6.07 7.61 -5.92
N GLY A 16 6.76 8.19 -4.94
CA GLY A 16 7.16 9.60 -5.00
C GLY A 16 8.23 9.92 -6.04
N LEU A 17 9.01 8.94 -6.48
CA LEU A 17 9.97 9.08 -7.58
C LEU A 17 9.33 8.85 -8.95
N SER A 18 8.12 8.29 -9.03
CA SER A 18 7.39 8.01 -10.28
C SER A 18 7.31 9.19 -11.26
N PRO A 19 7.07 10.45 -10.82
CA PRO A 19 7.03 11.61 -11.74
C PRO A 19 8.34 11.81 -12.52
N THR A 20 9.49 11.44 -11.95
CA THR A 20 10.79 11.57 -12.66
C THR A 20 10.91 10.63 -13.85
N PHE A 21 10.22 9.48 -13.82
CA PHE A 21 10.18 8.54 -14.94
C PHE A 21 9.19 8.97 -16.02
N SER A 22 8.10 9.63 -15.62
CA SER A 22 7.08 10.18 -16.54
C SER A 22 7.68 11.30 -17.43
N MET A 23 8.72 11.99 -16.97
CA MET A 23 9.43 13.02 -17.77
C MET A 23 10.09 12.48 -19.06
N PHE A 24 10.29 11.16 -19.18
CA PHE A 24 10.92 10.54 -20.36
C PHE A 24 9.90 10.02 -21.40
N THR A 25 8.60 10.07 -21.12
CA THR A 25 7.52 9.79 -22.08
C THR A 25 6.93 11.12 -22.58
N LEU A 26 6.45 11.13 -23.83
CA LEU A 26 6.05 12.35 -24.56
C LEU A 26 4.57 12.35 -24.98
N THR A 27 3.74 11.37 -24.56
CA THR A 27 2.41 11.17 -25.20
C THR A 27 1.30 10.63 -24.29
N ASP A 28 1.58 9.94 -23.18
CA ASP A 28 0.55 9.33 -22.30
C ASP A 28 0.95 9.36 -20.81
N ASP A 29 1.45 10.51 -20.37
CA ASP A 29 2.33 10.61 -19.20
C ASP A 29 1.61 10.38 -17.86
N VAL A 30 0.34 10.79 -17.77
CA VAL A 30 -0.50 10.66 -16.56
C VAL A 30 -1.03 9.23 -16.39
N LYS A 31 -1.44 8.58 -17.47
CA LYS A 31 -1.98 7.23 -17.44
C LYS A 31 -0.89 6.20 -17.10
N LEU A 32 0.28 6.32 -17.73
CA LEU A 32 1.42 5.46 -17.44
C LEU A 32 1.83 5.57 -15.96
N MET A 33 1.87 6.80 -15.43
CA MET A 33 2.20 7.04 -14.03
C MET A 33 1.19 6.41 -13.06
N ALA A 34 -0.10 6.53 -13.36
CA ALA A 34 -1.17 5.91 -12.57
C ALA A 34 -1.08 4.37 -12.59
N ASP A 35 -0.83 3.77 -13.77
CA ASP A 35 -0.69 2.32 -13.93
C ASP A 35 0.54 1.78 -13.18
N MET A 36 1.68 2.47 -13.29
CA MET A 36 2.89 2.14 -12.53
C MET A 36 2.67 2.27 -11.02
N GLY A 37 1.99 3.32 -10.58
CA GLY A 37 1.61 3.54 -9.19
C GLY A 37 0.73 2.41 -8.64
N LEU A 38 -0.34 2.06 -9.34
CA LEU A 38 -1.22 0.94 -8.95
C LEU A 38 -0.46 -0.40 -8.92
N ALA A 39 0.43 -0.64 -9.89
CA ALA A 39 1.26 -1.85 -9.92
C ALA A 39 2.22 -1.92 -8.72
N THR A 40 2.88 -0.81 -8.37
CA THR A 40 3.75 -0.75 -7.17
C THR A 40 2.96 -0.98 -5.89
N ILE A 41 1.76 -0.40 -5.77
CA ILE A 41 0.85 -0.63 -4.64
C ILE A 41 0.48 -2.11 -4.54
N MET A 42 0.16 -2.76 -5.65
CA MET A 42 -0.23 -4.17 -5.66
C MET A 42 0.94 -5.09 -5.27
N LEU A 43 2.13 -4.85 -5.81
CA LEU A 43 3.35 -5.61 -5.48
C LEU A 43 3.75 -5.45 -4.01
N THR A 44 3.68 -4.23 -3.50
CA THR A 44 4.07 -3.93 -2.12
C THR A 44 3.03 -4.44 -1.13
N GLY A 45 1.75 -4.39 -1.49
CA GLY A 45 0.65 -5.01 -0.75
C GLY A 45 0.81 -6.53 -0.63
N LEU A 46 1.25 -7.22 -1.68
CA LEU A 46 1.62 -8.65 -1.63
C LEU A 46 2.72 -8.92 -0.59
N LEU A 47 3.81 -8.15 -0.65
CA LEU A 47 4.93 -8.32 0.29
C LEU A 47 4.48 -8.04 1.73
N LEU A 48 3.74 -6.96 1.95
CA LEU A 48 3.18 -6.61 3.25
C LEU A 48 2.26 -7.73 3.77
N ALA A 49 1.40 -8.29 2.93
CA ALA A 49 0.53 -9.41 3.29
C ALA A 49 1.32 -10.64 3.73
N ALA A 50 2.32 -11.05 2.95
CA ALA A 50 3.15 -12.21 3.25
C ALA A 50 3.96 -12.04 4.54
N PHE A 51 4.60 -10.88 4.73
CA PHE A 51 5.42 -10.62 5.92
C PHE A 51 4.57 -10.43 7.19
N THR A 52 3.46 -9.71 7.13
CA THR A 52 2.58 -9.52 8.29
C THR A 52 1.91 -10.82 8.71
N ALA A 53 1.41 -11.61 7.76
CA ALA A 53 0.79 -12.90 8.04
C ALA A 53 1.78 -13.89 8.67
N SER A 54 2.95 -14.06 8.06
CA SER A 54 3.99 -14.96 8.60
C SER A 54 4.49 -14.48 9.96
N GLY A 55 4.62 -13.15 10.10
CA GLY A 55 5.05 -12.52 11.33
C GLY A 55 4.14 -12.75 12.54
N VAL A 56 2.83 -12.80 12.31
CA VAL A 56 1.81 -12.93 13.36
C VAL A 56 1.41 -14.38 13.60
N ILE A 57 1.46 -15.23 12.57
CA ILE A 57 1.00 -16.62 12.63
C ILE A 57 2.18 -17.57 12.73
N TRP A 58 3.07 -17.59 11.72
CA TRP A 58 4.16 -18.56 11.64
C TRP A 58 5.10 -18.45 12.85
N ARG A 59 5.45 -17.22 13.25
CA ARG A 59 6.35 -16.99 14.39
C ARG A 59 5.82 -17.60 15.70
N GLU A 60 4.52 -17.53 15.94
CA GLU A 60 3.94 -18.11 17.16
C GLU A 60 3.86 -19.64 17.10
N ILE A 61 3.68 -20.20 15.90
CA ILE A 61 3.73 -21.66 15.68
C ILE A 61 5.14 -22.17 15.98
N GLU A 62 6.17 -21.46 15.48
CA GLU A 62 7.58 -21.81 15.68
C GLU A 62 8.04 -21.65 17.13
N GLU A 63 7.62 -20.57 17.79
CA GLU A 63 7.89 -20.31 19.22
C GLU A 63 7.02 -21.18 20.16
N LYS A 64 6.11 -22.02 19.62
CA LYS A 64 5.16 -22.88 20.35
C LYS A 64 4.25 -22.14 21.33
N THR A 65 4.10 -20.83 21.17
CA THR A 65 3.24 -20.00 22.03
C THR A 65 1.75 -20.20 21.73
N VAL A 66 1.39 -20.66 20.53
CA VAL A 66 0.00 -21.03 20.20
C VAL A 66 -0.52 -22.13 21.13
N LEU A 67 0.32 -23.12 21.46
CA LEU A 67 -0.09 -24.27 22.28
C LEU A 67 -0.45 -23.87 23.71
N THR A 68 0.15 -22.80 24.25
CA THR A 68 -0.17 -22.33 25.60
C THR A 68 -1.49 -21.57 25.64
N VAL A 69 -1.83 -20.83 24.57
CA VAL A 69 -3.09 -20.09 24.48
C VAL A 69 -4.30 -21.01 24.37
N VAL A 70 -4.19 -22.13 23.65
CA VAL A 70 -5.28 -23.12 23.49
C VAL A 70 -5.62 -23.84 24.80
N THR A 71 -4.71 -23.87 25.78
CA THR A 71 -5.00 -24.47 27.11
C THR A 71 -5.85 -23.59 28.02
N LYS A 72 -6.01 -22.30 27.68
CA LYS A 72 -6.98 -21.42 28.33
C LYS A 72 -8.36 -21.64 27.70
N PRO A 73 -9.46 -21.55 28.47
CA PRO A 73 -10.82 -21.76 27.96
C PRO A 73 -11.29 -20.55 27.13
N VAL A 74 -10.54 -20.21 26.09
CA VAL A 74 -10.86 -19.17 25.09
C VAL A 74 -11.34 -19.90 23.85
N ASN A 75 -12.41 -19.39 23.24
CA ASN A 75 -12.95 -19.97 22.02
C ASN A 75 -11.90 -19.88 20.89
N SER A 76 -11.55 -21.01 20.28
CA SER A 76 -10.51 -21.09 19.24
C SER A 76 -10.84 -20.23 18.00
N PHE A 77 -12.12 -20.05 17.71
CA PHE A 77 -12.60 -19.17 16.63
C PHE A 77 -12.35 -17.68 16.91
N GLU A 78 -12.49 -17.22 18.16
CA GLU A 78 -12.25 -15.81 18.53
C GLU A 78 -10.76 -15.45 18.40
N PHE A 79 -9.88 -16.39 18.75
CA PHE A 79 -8.43 -16.20 18.60
C PHE A 79 -8.01 -16.05 17.14
N VAL A 80 -8.51 -16.90 16.24
CA VAL A 80 -8.15 -16.87 14.82
C VAL A 80 -8.75 -15.65 14.12
N THR A 81 -10.02 -15.33 14.38
CA THR A 81 -10.70 -14.18 13.77
C THR A 81 -10.09 -12.86 14.21
N GLY A 82 -9.71 -12.71 15.48
CA GLY A 82 -9.01 -11.52 15.96
C GLY A 82 -7.67 -11.28 15.24
N LYS A 83 -6.90 -12.33 14.99
CA LYS A 83 -5.64 -12.24 14.22
C LYS A 83 -5.86 -11.89 12.78
N PHE A 84 -6.84 -12.53 12.14
CA PHE A 84 -7.18 -12.27 10.76
C PHE A 84 -7.64 -10.81 10.56
N ILE A 85 -8.53 -10.31 11.43
CA ILE A 85 -8.97 -8.91 11.43
C ILE A 85 -7.79 -7.97 11.66
N GLY A 86 -6.88 -8.29 12.59
CA GLY A 86 -5.68 -7.50 12.84
C GLY A 86 -4.76 -7.38 11.61
N ILE A 87 -4.57 -8.49 10.88
CA ILE A 87 -3.77 -8.50 9.64
C ILE A 87 -4.47 -7.70 8.54
N LEU A 88 -5.79 -7.88 8.35
CA LEU A 88 -6.56 -7.11 7.39
C LEU A 88 -6.55 -5.61 7.70
N LEU A 89 -6.69 -5.22 8.95
CA LEU A 89 -6.67 -3.81 9.37
C LEU A 89 -5.28 -3.19 9.17
N ALA A 90 -4.21 -3.95 9.45
CA ALA A 90 -2.85 -3.52 9.13
C ALA A 90 -2.66 -3.32 7.62
N LEU A 91 -3.14 -4.26 6.79
CA LEU A 91 -3.10 -4.11 5.34
C LEU A 91 -3.93 -2.92 4.86
N ALA A 92 -5.14 -2.73 5.40
CA ALA A 92 -6.00 -1.59 5.07
C ALA A 92 -5.29 -0.26 5.35
N ALA A 93 -4.61 -0.14 6.49
CA ALA A 93 -3.85 1.06 6.83
C ALA A 93 -2.68 1.32 5.88
N ALA A 94 -1.92 0.28 5.48
CA ALA A 94 -0.86 0.43 4.47
C ALA A 94 -1.41 0.88 3.12
N MET A 95 -2.45 0.19 2.64
CA MET A 95 -3.03 0.46 1.32
C MET A 95 -3.67 1.84 1.26
N TYR A 96 -4.32 2.26 2.34
CA TYR A 96 -4.84 3.62 2.47
C TYR A 96 -3.73 4.67 2.35
N LEU A 97 -2.62 4.49 3.08
CA LEU A 97 -1.48 5.41 2.99
C LEU A 97 -0.90 5.48 1.59
N LEU A 98 -0.62 4.33 0.97
CA LEU A 98 -0.04 4.30 -0.38
C LEU A 98 -0.99 4.88 -1.44
N LEU A 99 -2.30 4.68 -1.28
CA LEU A 99 -3.31 5.27 -2.16
C LEU A 99 -3.32 6.79 -2.06
N LEU A 100 -3.27 7.36 -0.84
CA LEU A 100 -3.16 8.81 -0.68
C LEU A 100 -1.89 9.37 -1.32
N VAL A 101 -0.76 8.69 -1.14
CA VAL A 101 0.51 9.09 -1.77
C VAL A 101 0.40 9.06 -3.29
N LEU A 102 -0.24 8.03 -3.86
CA LEU A 102 -0.46 7.93 -5.31
C LEU A 102 -1.41 9.03 -5.82
N LEU A 103 -2.51 9.31 -5.13
CA LEU A 103 -3.45 10.36 -5.53
C LEU A 103 -2.80 11.74 -5.49
N LEU A 104 -1.98 12.03 -4.47
CA LEU A 104 -1.17 13.25 -4.42
C LEU A 104 -0.19 13.34 -5.57
N MET A 105 0.44 12.22 -5.90
CA MET A 105 1.41 12.15 -6.99
C MET A 105 0.76 12.34 -8.36
N VAL A 106 -0.37 11.70 -8.65
CA VAL A 106 -1.08 11.90 -9.92
C VAL A 106 -1.64 13.31 -10.05
N ARG A 107 -2.04 13.94 -8.94
CA ARG A 107 -2.43 15.37 -8.94
C ARG A 107 -1.31 16.30 -9.42
N ILE A 108 -0.05 15.93 -9.23
CA ILE A 108 1.08 16.71 -9.78
C ILE A 108 0.90 16.85 -11.30
N GLY A 109 0.46 15.79 -12.00
CA GLY A 109 0.20 15.79 -13.44
C GLY A 109 1.47 16.09 -14.26
N ALA A 110 1.67 15.39 -15.37
CA ALA A 110 2.85 15.61 -16.19
C ALA A 110 2.89 17.07 -16.70
N PRO A 111 4.05 17.77 -16.59
CA PRO A 111 4.17 19.12 -17.11
C PRO A 111 4.09 19.08 -18.64
N GLU A 112 2.93 19.38 -19.21
CA GLU A 112 2.75 19.49 -20.67
C GLU A 112 3.48 20.71 -21.27
N THR A 113 4.17 21.52 -20.48
CA THR A 113 4.89 22.71 -20.97
C THR A 113 6.31 22.74 -20.43
N ALA A 114 7.27 23.00 -21.31
CA ALA A 114 8.74 22.98 -21.10
C ALA A 114 9.30 23.98 -20.06
N ALA A 115 8.45 24.53 -19.18
CA ALA A 115 8.86 25.27 -18.00
C ALA A 115 8.75 24.33 -16.80
N PHE A 116 9.87 24.18 -16.10
CA PHE A 116 10.00 23.37 -14.89
C PHE A 116 9.18 24.00 -13.74
N GLU A 117 7.86 23.87 -13.77
CA GLU A 117 7.02 24.13 -12.61
C GLU A 117 6.94 22.83 -11.80
N LEU A 118 8.04 22.56 -11.10
CA LEU A 118 7.98 21.65 -9.96
C LEU A 118 6.86 22.19 -9.07
N ASP A 119 5.74 21.47 -8.95
CA ASP A 119 4.70 21.74 -7.96
C ASP A 119 5.32 21.57 -6.57
N LEU A 120 6.06 22.61 -6.18
CA LEU A 120 6.77 22.80 -4.94
C LEU A 120 5.87 22.46 -3.75
N PRO A 121 4.59 22.89 -3.68
CA PRO A 121 3.74 22.57 -2.54
C PRO A 121 3.46 21.08 -2.36
N VAL A 122 3.23 20.31 -3.43
CA VAL A 122 2.90 18.87 -3.31
C VAL A 122 4.15 18.05 -3.02
N THR A 123 5.27 18.37 -3.65
CA THR A 123 6.55 17.68 -3.44
C THR A 123 7.08 17.95 -2.02
N ILE A 124 7.04 19.20 -1.57
CA ILE A 124 7.40 19.57 -0.19
C ILE A 124 6.37 19.01 0.79
N GLY A 125 5.08 19.02 0.46
CA GLY A 125 4.03 18.45 1.29
C GLY A 125 4.23 16.96 1.52
N LEU A 126 4.52 16.18 0.47
CA LEU A 126 4.76 14.75 0.59
C LEU A 126 6.10 14.45 1.29
N LEU A 127 7.22 14.99 0.81
CA LEU A 127 8.53 14.75 1.43
C LEU A 127 8.55 15.26 2.87
N GLY A 128 7.95 16.43 3.11
CA GLY A 128 7.76 17.00 4.44
C GLY A 128 6.92 16.08 5.33
N SER A 129 5.79 15.55 4.84
CA SER A 129 4.96 14.62 5.61
C SER A 129 5.68 13.32 5.99
N LEU A 130 6.48 12.76 5.07
CA LEU A 130 7.26 11.55 5.31
C LEU A 130 8.39 11.79 6.31
N VAL A 131 9.13 12.89 6.16
CA VAL A 131 10.20 13.27 7.08
C VAL A 131 9.64 13.61 8.46
N LEU A 132 8.53 14.36 8.53
CA LEU A 132 7.87 14.72 9.78
C LEU A 132 7.38 13.47 10.52
N SER A 133 6.80 12.50 9.80
CA SER A 133 6.43 11.19 10.34
C SER A 133 7.63 10.46 10.95
N MET A 134 8.77 10.44 10.27
CA MET A 134 10.00 9.83 10.79
C MET A 134 10.56 10.58 11.99
N ILE A 135 10.51 11.91 12.01
CA ILE A 135 10.95 12.73 13.15
C ILE A 135 10.06 12.44 14.36
N ILE A 136 8.74 12.44 14.22
CA ILE A 136 7.83 12.12 15.32
C ILE A 136 8.05 10.69 15.80
N GLY A 137 8.25 9.75 14.89
CA GLY A 137 8.62 8.38 15.22
C GLY A 137 9.91 8.29 16.03
N GLY A 138 10.93 9.07 15.64
CA GLY A 138 12.24 9.17 16.30
C GLY A 138 12.14 9.81 17.69
N CYS A 139 11.43 10.93 17.80
CA CYS A 139 11.15 11.57 19.08
C CYS A 139 10.34 10.64 20.01
N ALA A 140 9.31 9.99 19.50
CA ALA A 140 8.52 9.03 20.30
C ALA A 140 9.36 7.83 20.77
N ASN A 141 10.31 7.38 19.94
CA ASN A 141 11.25 6.33 20.31
C ASN A 141 12.21 6.80 21.41
N PHE A 142 12.76 8.02 21.29
CA PHE A 142 13.70 8.59 22.25
C PHE A 142 13.06 8.94 23.61
N PHE A 143 11.89 9.58 23.60
CA PHE A 143 11.24 10.06 24.83
C PHE A 143 10.38 9.02 25.53
N PHE A 144 9.72 8.12 24.78
CA PHE A 144 8.72 7.20 25.33
C PHE A 144 9.11 5.71 25.23
N ASN A 145 10.34 5.38 24.77
CA ASN A 145 10.80 4.00 24.55
C ASN A 145 9.83 3.14 23.73
N LYS A 146 9.07 3.76 22.81
CA LYS A 146 8.13 3.07 21.93
C LYS A 146 8.81 2.65 20.63
N ASN A 147 8.44 1.50 20.07
CA ASN A 147 8.99 0.99 18.81
C ASN A 147 8.89 2.00 17.65
N PHE A 148 10.05 2.50 17.19
CA PHE A 148 10.18 3.47 16.09
C PHE A 148 9.32 3.16 14.86
N ALA A 149 9.35 1.93 14.35
CA ALA A 149 8.62 1.58 13.13
C ALA A 149 7.09 1.68 13.31
N SER A 150 6.57 1.29 14.48
CA SER A 150 5.13 1.34 14.75
C SER A 150 4.66 2.77 15.00
N THR A 151 5.47 3.57 15.69
CA THR A 151 5.14 4.97 15.96
C THR A 151 5.24 5.83 14.70
N SER A 152 6.23 5.58 13.84
CA SER A 152 6.39 6.30 12.57
C SER A 152 5.21 6.06 11.64
N VAL A 153 4.80 4.79 11.45
CA VAL A 153 3.62 4.44 10.65
C VAL A 153 2.35 5.02 11.26
N GLY A 154 2.19 4.91 12.58
CA GLY A 154 1.02 5.45 13.28
C GLY A 154 0.91 6.97 13.14
N ALA A 155 2.04 7.68 13.10
CA ALA A 155 2.09 9.12 12.84
C ALA A 155 1.91 9.45 11.34
N ALA A 156 2.37 8.60 10.43
CA ALA A 156 2.23 8.80 8.99
C ALA A 156 0.74 8.89 8.57
N ILE A 157 -0.13 8.08 9.15
CA ILE A 157 -1.57 8.06 8.84
C ILE A 157 -2.22 9.45 8.97
N PRO A 158 -2.22 10.10 10.15
CA PRO A 158 -2.83 11.41 10.28
C PRO A 158 -2.06 12.48 9.51
N ILE A 159 -0.72 12.45 9.47
CA ILE A 159 0.07 13.50 8.81
C ILE A 159 -0.17 13.51 7.30
N ILE A 160 -0.14 12.34 6.64
CA ILE A 160 -0.38 12.23 5.20
C ILE A 160 -1.85 12.55 4.89
N THR A 161 -2.79 12.17 5.74
CA THR A 161 -4.21 12.53 5.59
C THR A 161 -4.42 14.04 5.70
N ILE A 162 -3.79 14.70 6.67
CA ILE A 162 -3.83 16.15 6.82
C ILE A 162 -3.18 16.82 5.61
N SER A 163 -2.03 16.31 5.16
CA SER A 163 -1.33 16.84 3.98
C SER A 163 -2.21 16.71 2.73
N PHE A 164 -2.90 15.59 2.56
CA PHE A 164 -3.87 15.40 1.49
C PHE A 164 -5.01 16.41 1.56
N LEU A 165 -5.64 16.57 2.72
CA LEU A 165 -6.73 17.52 2.91
C LEU A 165 -6.31 18.97 2.67
N VAL A 166 -5.15 19.38 3.21
CA VAL A 166 -4.61 20.73 3.01
C VAL A 166 -4.34 20.95 1.54
N LEU A 167 -3.64 20.02 0.88
CA LEU A 167 -3.32 20.16 -0.54
C LEU A 167 -4.58 20.23 -1.39
N CYS A 168 -5.66 19.52 -1.07
CA CYS A 168 -6.95 19.63 -1.79
C CYS A 168 -7.57 21.04 -1.81
N PHE A 169 -7.14 21.97 -0.96
CA PHE A 169 -7.60 23.38 -0.96
C PHE A 169 -6.62 24.35 -1.64
N PHE A 170 -5.41 23.93 -1.98
CA PHE A 170 -4.38 24.77 -2.58
C PHE A 170 -4.06 24.32 -4.01
N ASP A 171 -4.06 25.28 -4.95
CA ASP A 171 -3.60 25.09 -6.32
C ASP A 171 -2.06 25.13 -6.42
N LYS A 172 -1.51 24.80 -7.59
CA LYS A 172 -0.07 24.78 -7.94
C LYS A 172 0.67 26.07 -7.56
N GLU A 173 -0.04 27.21 -7.57
CA GLU A 173 0.48 28.55 -7.29
C GLU A 173 0.12 29.11 -5.90
N PHE A 174 -0.26 28.28 -4.92
CA PHE A 174 -0.75 28.73 -3.58
C PHE A 174 -2.08 29.51 -3.59
N ASN A 175 -2.89 29.38 -4.64
CA ASN A 175 -4.24 29.95 -4.67
C ASN A 175 -5.28 29.00 -4.04
N ILE A 176 -6.33 29.55 -3.42
CA ILE A 176 -7.42 28.75 -2.85
C ILE A 176 -8.28 28.22 -4.00
N GLN A 177 -8.36 26.89 -4.14
CA GLN A 177 -9.10 26.19 -5.18
C GLN A 177 -10.35 25.50 -4.62
N GLU A 178 -11.34 25.23 -5.46
CA GLU A 178 -12.47 24.36 -5.10
C GLU A 178 -11.98 22.92 -4.89
N PHE A 179 -12.54 22.26 -3.86
CA PHE A 179 -12.15 20.92 -3.44
C PHE A 179 -12.28 19.90 -4.58
N GLY A 180 -11.17 19.29 -4.96
CA GLY A 180 -11.15 18.12 -5.86
C GLY A 180 -10.99 18.42 -7.35
N VAL A 181 -10.64 19.64 -7.74
CA VAL A 181 -10.20 19.94 -9.12
C VAL A 181 -8.84 19.26 -9.36
N GLY A 182 -8.77 18.35 -10.33
CA GLY A 182 -7.55 17.61 -10.69
C GLY A 182 -7.40 16.19 -10.10
N ILE A 183 -8.37 15.70 -9.33
CA ILE A 183 -8.37 14.30 -8.86
C ILE A 183 -9.23 13.44 -9.81
N ASP A 184 -8.59 12.51 -10.51
CA ASP A 184 -9.28 11.46 -11.22
C ASP A 184 -9.96 10.51 -10.24
N TRP A 185 -11.26 10.71 -10.01
CA TRP A 185 -12.07 9.81 -9.17
C TRP A 185 -12.10 8.37 -9.68
N ASN A 186 -11.77 8.14 -10.96
CA ASN A 186 -11.60 6.81 -11.52
C ASN A 186 -10.35 6.10 -10.97
N LEU A 187 -9.26 6.84 -10.74
CA LEU A 187 -8.05 6.29 -10.12
C LEU A 187 -8.29 5.92 -8.66
N ALA A 188 -9.04 6.73 -7.92
CA ALA A 188 -9.43 6.40 -6.54
C ALA A 188 -10.25 5.09 -6.49
N LYS A 189 -11.19 4.89 -7.43
CA LYS A 189 -11.93 3.63 -7.56
C LYS A 189 -11.01 2.45 -7.89
N ALA A 190 -10.07 2.63 -8.81
CA ALA A 190 -9.08 1.60 -9.14
C ALA A 190 -8.24 1.22 -7.92
N GLY A 191 -7.79 2.20 -7.13
CA GLY A 191 -7.05 1.97 -5.89
C GLY A 191 -7.83 1.18 -4.84
N ILE A 192 -9.15 1.43 -4.72
CA ILE A 192 -10.03 0.65 -3.84
C ILE A 192 -10.14 -0.80 -4.31
N LEU A 193 -10.23 -1.04 -5.63
CA LEU A 193 -10.24 -2.40 -6.19
C LEU A 193 -8.92 -3.13 -5.92
N VAL A 194 -7.78 -2.44 -6.07
CA VAL A 194 -6.46 -3.00 -5.72
C VAL A 194 -6.38 -3.32 -4.22
N CYS A 195 -6.99 -2.51 -3.35
CA CYS A 195 -7.09 -2.81 -1.92
C CYS A 195 -7.81 -4.14 -1.65
N PHE A 196 -8.94 -4.39 -2.32
CA PHE A 196 -9.63 -5.68 -2.22
C PHE A 196 -8.80 -6.84 -2.76
N ALA A 197 -8.07 -6.65 -3.86
CA ALA A 197 -7.15 -7.67 -4.36
C ALA A 197 -6.06 -8.02 -3.33
N VAL A 198 -5.50 -7.01 -2.65
CA VAL A 198 -4.53 -7.22 -1.58
C VAL A 198 -5.14 -7.89 -0.35
N PHE A 199 -6.42 -7.66 -0.04
CA PHE A 199 -7.10 -8.41 1.04
C PHE A 199 -7.27 -9.89 0.71
N ILE A 200 -7.54 -10.23 -0.55
CA ILE A 200 -7.59 -11.63 -1.01
C ILE A 200 -6.22 -12.27 -0.87
N LEU A 201 -5.15 -11.58 -1.30
CA LEU A 201 -3.77 -12.02 -1.09
C LEU A 201 -3.41 -12.12 0.40
N GLY A 202 -3.91 -11.22 1.22
CA GLY A 202 -3.82 -11.26 2.69
C GLY A 202 -4.44 -12.52 3.26
N ALA A 203 -5.67 -12.86 2.85
CA ALA A 203 -6.33 -14.09 3.24
C ALA A 203 -5.54 -15.34 2.83
N LEU A 204 -5.07 -15.39 1.58
CA LEU A 204 -4.20 -16.45 1.09
C LEU A 204 -2.91 -16.56 1.92
N ALA A 205 -2.23 -15.45 2.17
CA ALA A 205 -0.99 -15.39 2.95
C ALA A 205 -1.21 -15.85 4.40
N THR A 206 -2.35 -15.49 5.01
CA THR A 206 -2.70 -15.97 6.36
C THR A 206 -2.94 -17.47 6.39
N ALA A 207 -3.63 -18.03 5.39
CA ALA A 207 -3.87 -19.46 5.28
C ALA A 207 -2.55 -20.24 5.09
N LEU A 208 -1.67 -19.77 4.19
CA LEU A 208 -0.37 -20.40 3.92
C LEU A 208 0.57 -20.34 5.13
N SER A 209 0.52 -19.26 5.91
CA SER A 209 1.33 -19.09 7.14
C SER A 209 1.03 -20.13 8.23
N THR A 210 -0.10 -20.85 8.15
CA THR A 210 -0.42 -21.91 9.11
C THR A 210 0.35 -23.20 8.86
N ARG A 211 0.82 -23.43 7.63
CA ARG A 211 1.47 -24.68 7.22
C ARG A 211 2.91 -24.52 6.78
N VAL A 212 3.31 -23.34 6.33
CA VAL A 212 4.59 -23.15 5.68
C VAL A 212 5.32 -21.92 6.21
N GLY A 213 6.64 -22.01 6.28
CA GLY A 213 7.50 -20.93 6.78
C GLY A 213 7.48 -19.67 5.93
N THR A 214 7.94 -18.57 6.52
CA THR A 214 7.93 -17.21 5.94
C THR A 214 8.44 -17.16 4.50
N VAL A 215 9.58 -17.80 4.21
CA VAL A 215 10.19 -17.77 2.87
C VAL A 215 9.29 -18.44 1.83
N MET A 216 8.78 -19.64 2.15
CA MET A 216 7.92 -20.39 1.23
C MET A 216 6.56 -19.71 1.07
N ASN A 217 6.03 -19.08 2.12
CA ASN A 217 4.80 -18.29 2.02
C ASN A 217 4.94 -17.13 1.02
N ILE A 218 6.07 -16.40 1.05
CA ILE A 218 6.34 -15.33 0.07
C ILE A 218 6.40 -15.88 -1.35
N VAL A 219 7.12 -16.99 -1.56
CA VAL A 219 7.26 -17.64 -2.88
C VAL A 219 5.89 -18.08 -3.42
N LEU A 220 5.06 -18.70 -2.58
CA LEU A 220 3.73 -19.15 -2.97
C LEU A 220 2.77 -17.97 -3.25
N CYS A 221 2.79 -16.94 -2.40
CA CYS A 221 2.02 -15.71 -2.64
C CYS A 221 2.42 -15.07 -3.97
N PHE A 222 3.73 -14.98 -4.25
CA PHE A 222 4.25 -14.43 -5.51
C PHE A 222 3.89 -15.30 -6.73
N ALA A 223 3.92 -16.62 -6.60
CA ALA A 223 3.49 -17.52 -7.67
C ALA A 223 1.99 -17.34 -7.99
N VAL A 224 1.14 -17.26 -6.97
CA VAL A 224 -0.29 -16.98 -7.14
C VAL A 224 -0.52 -15.60 -7.77
N PHE A 225 0.24 -14.60 -7.35
CA PHE A 225 0.21 -13.26 -7.94
C PHE A 225 0.56 -13.27 -9.42
N MET A 226 1.63 -13.97 -9.81
CA MET A 226 2.03 -14.12 -11.21
C MET A 226 0.99 -14.86 -12.05
N LEU A 227 0.39 -15.91 -11.50
CA LEU A 227 -0.75 -16.59 -12.14
C LEU A 227 -1.94 -15.65 -12.31
N GLY A 228 -2.19 -14.77 -11.34
CA GLY A 228 -3.21 -13.72 -11.43
C GLY A 228 -2.94 -12.75 -12.58
N LEU A 229 -1.70 -12.28 -12.74
CA LEU A 229 -1.32 -11.40 -13.87
C LEU A 229 -1.43 -12.10 -15.23
N LEU A 230 -1.14 -13.40 -15.28
CA LEU A 230 -1.27 -14.20 -16.49
C LEU A 230 -2.71 -14.61 -16.79
N SER A 231 -3.63 -14.47 -15.84
CA SER A 231 -5.05 -14.81 -16.00
C SER A 231 -5.65 -14.11 -17.21
N ASP A 232 -5.45 -12.79 -17.33
CA ASP A 232 -5.99 -12.02 -18.45
C ASP A 232 -5.39 -12.45 -19.79
N TYR A 233 -4.11 -12.86 -19.82
CA TYR A 233 -3.48 -13.39 -21.03
C TYR A 233 -4.03 -14.78 -21.40
N MET A 234 -4.18 -15.67 -20.41
CA MET A 234 -4.68 -17.02 -20.61
C MET A 234 -6.17 -17.04 -21.01
N PHE A 235 -7.00 -16.27 -20.33
CA PHE A 235 -8.44 -16.21 -20.58
C PHE A 235 -8.82 -15.24 -21.70
N GLY A 236 -8.00 -14.22 -21.98
CA GLY A 236 -8.20 -13.28 -23.09
C GLY A 236 -8.12 -13.94 -24.47
N GLN A 237 -7.27 -14.97 -24.62
CA GLN A 237 -7.22 -15.78 -25.86
C GLN A 237 -8.44 -16.71 -26.01
N LEU A 238 -9.01 -17.18 -24.89
CA LEU A 238 -10.22 -18.02 -24.87
C LEU A 238 -11.51 -17.21 -25.04
N ALA A 239 -11.52 -15.93 -24.63
CA ALA A 239 -12.65 -15.02 -24.76
C ALA A 239 -12.96 -14.60 -26.21
N GLN A 240 -12.00 -14.71 -27.13
CA GLN A 240 -12.26 -14.51 -28.56
C GLN A 240 -12.99 -15.72 -29.21
N VAL A 241 -12.99 -16.88 -28.55
CA VAL A 241 -13.53 -18.13 -29.13
C VAL A 241 -14.85 -18.57 -28.49
N ASN A 242 -15.09 -18.25 -27.21
CA ASN A 242 -16.30 -18.68 -26.49
C ASN A 242 -16.95 -17.58 -25.64
N VAL A 243 -18.27 -17.42 -25.80
CA VAL A 243 -19.12 -16.45 -25.09
C VAL A 243 -19.09 -16.62 -23.56
N LEU A 244 -18.74 -17.81 -23.07
CA LEU A 244 -18.72 -18.15 -21.64
C LEU A 244 -17.51 -17.59 -20.89
N ALA A 245 -16.48 -17.12 -21.58
CA ALA A 245 -15.28 -16.49 -21.00
C ALA A 245 -15.37 -14.95 -20.94
N ARG A 246 -16.56 -14.38 -21.20
CA ARG A 246 -16.82 -12.92 -21.20
C ARG A 246 -17.58 -12.45 -19.94
N ILE A 247 -17.80 -13.35 -18.98
CA ILE A 247 -18.39 -13.11 -17.66
C ILE A 247 -17.27 -13.25 -16.63
#